data_AF-A0A649UZU3-F1
#
_entry.id   AF-A0A649UZU3-F1
#
_cell.length_a   1.000
_cell.length_b   1.000
_cell.length_c   1.000
_cell.angle_alpha   90.00
_cell.angle_beta   90.00
_cell.angle_gamma   90.00
#
_symmetry.space_group_name_H-M   'P 1'
#
loop_
_entity.id
_entity.type
_entity.pdbx_description
1 polymer ?
#
loop_
_entity_poly.entity_id
_entity_poly.type
_entity_poly.pdbx_seq_one_letter_code
_entity_poly.pdbx_strand_id
1 'polypeptide(L)'
;RFLELAKKHNMYILLRPGPYICGEWEFGGIPYWILQNKDIKIRTYDQVWMNEISTWYSVFMTKMKPYLFSNGGNIIFVQVENEYGFYACDHKYMGWLYNETVKYTGNDIVIYTTDTYSTDALTCGSTPGAYAAVDFGAGDCIPPFNAQREYQKLGPNMNSEYYPGWLSHWGEKFPHVSTEPIIKTMKQMLDMGASFNFYVAIGGTNFGFYNGANGGGNSIQVDTTSYDYDAPLTEAGDITSKYLAIREALKAYVKDIPEVPANTTKRGYGDIIFTKSAYLFDNLENQVRYSVDNSNPLWFEQLHAAYGYVLYITELKGAGDKTLNIGTIRDWIMIYVDGKYIGKQSRGDSGKDFKLGNIEGELKILVENQGRINYGGDMTDRKGIQNVKINGATISGWTMKTLPMDSTLGICWTNTIGYNGPTFYYGT
;
A
#
# COMPACT_ATOMS: atom_id res chain seq x y z
N ARG A 1 21.59 7.21 -2.12
CA ARG A 1 21.93 5.80 -2.44
C ARG A 1 21.22 5.25 -3.67
N PHE A 2 19.89 5.02 -3.69
CA PHE A 2 19.22 4.43 -4.88
C PHE A 2 19.49 5.24 -6.17
N LEU A 3 19.26 6.55 -6.13
CA LEU A 3 19.52 7.46 -7.26
C LEU A 3 20.99 7.46 -7.70
N GLU A 4 21.93 7.36 -6.75
CA GLU A 4 23.37 7.29 -7.03
C GLU A 4 23.75 5.98 -7.72
N LEU A 5 23.13 4.86 -7.31
CA LEU A 5 23.33 3.56 -7.96
C LEU A 5 22.77 3.58 -9.38
N ALA A 6 21.56 4.10 -9.58
CA ALA A 6 20.99 4.28 -10.91
C ALA A 6 21.91 5.12 -11.80
N LYS A 7 22.40 6.25 -11.28
CA LYS A 7 23.36 7.12 -11.99
C LYS A 7 24.67 6.39 -12.31
N LYS A 8 25.24 5.62 -11.37
CA LYS A 8 26.43 4.79 -11.58
C LYS A 8 26.24 3.78 -12.71
N HIS A 9 25.02 3.28 -12.90
CA HIS A 9 24.66 2.35 -13.95
C HIS A 9 24.04 3.03 -15.19
N ASN A 10 24.25 4.35 -15.36
CA ASN A 10 23.77 5.14 -16.50
C ASN A 10 22.25 5.08 -16.73
N MET A 11 21.48 4.93 -15.64
CA MET A 11 20.02 4.94 -15.69
C MET A 11 19.48 6.32 -15.32
N TYR A 12 18.56 6.80 -16.16
CA TYR A 12 17.71 7.95 -15.85
C TYR A 12 16.58 7.56 -14.90
N ILE A 13 16.02 8.54 -14.21
CA ILE A 13 14.94 8.37 -13.24
C ILE A 13 13.73 9.20 -13.66
N LEU A 14 12.58 8.53 -13.72
CA LEU A 14 11.27 9.15 -13.66
C LEU A 14 10.84 9.11 -12.19
N LEU A 15 10.87 10.25 -11.51
CA LEU A 15 10.52 10.33 -10.09
C LEU A 15 9.01 10.49 -9.94
N ARG A 16 8.37 9.65 -9.14
CA ARG A 16 6.93 9.72 -8.84
C ARG A 16 6.73 9.99 -7.35
N PRO A 17 6.87 11.25 -6.89
CA PRO A 17 6.95 11.59 -5.47
C PRO A 17 5.59 11.56 -4.75
N GLY A 18 4.48 11.43 -5.49
CA GLY A 18 3.13 11.45 -4.94
C GLY A 18 2.54 12.86 -4.84
N PRO A 19 1.89 13.22 -3.71
CA PRO A 19 2.05 12.66 -2.35
C PRO A 19 1.28 11.35 -2.08
N TYR A 20 0.33 11.03 -2.96
CA TYR A 20 -0.29 9.72 -3.07
C TYR A 20 0.35 8.97 -4.24
N ILE A 21 0.72 7.71 -4.05
CA ILE A 21 1.42 6.90 -5.06
C ILE A 21 0.66 5.63 -5.48
N CYS A 22 -0.51 5.35 -4.89
CA CYS A 22 -1.14 4.04 -5.01
C CYS A 22 -0.12 2.93 -4.65
N GLY A 23 0.26 2.11 -5.63
CA GLY A 23 1.42 1.25 -5.60
C GLY A 23 1.21 -0.06 -4.84
N GLU A 24 -0.05 -0.46 -4.65
CA GLU A 24 -0.44 -1.58 -3.79
C GLU A 24 0.21 -1.53 -2.40
N TRP A 25 0.46 -0.30 -1.93
CA TRP A 25 1.22 -0.01 -0.73
C TRP A 25 0.31 0.59 0.32
N GLU A 26 0.63 0.33 1.57
CA GLU A 26 -0.09 0.81 2.74
C GLU A 26 -0.54 2.27 2.61
N PHE A 27 -1.87 2.46 2.59
CA PHE A 27 -2.55 3.75 2.45
C PHE A 27 -2.13 4.58 1.22
N GLY A 28 -1.68 3.93 0.15
CA GLY A 28 -1.20 4.60 -1.06
C GLY A 28 0.04 5.47 -0.80
N GLY A 29 0.85 5.12 0.21
CA GLY A 29 2.01 5.88 0.67
C GLY A 29 1.70 7.07 1.58
N ILE A 30 0.42 7.36 1.84
CA ILE A 30 0.01 8.44 2.73
C ILE A 30 0.28 8.02 4.19
N PRO A 31 0.91 8.86 5.02
CA PRO A 31 1.16 8.50 6.41
C PRO A 31 -0.14 8.33 7.23
N TYR A 32 -0.21 7.29 8.06
CA TYR A 32 -1.39 6.97 8.88
C TYR A 32 -1.92 8.15 9.71
N TRP A 33 -1.00 8.98 10.23
CA TRP A 33 -1.33 10.06 11.16
C TRP A 33 -2.18 11.15 10.52
N ILE A 34 -2.23 11.22 9.18
CA ILE A 34 -3.17 12.07 8.43
C ILE A 34 -4.61 11.82 8.88
N LEU A 35 -4.97 10.56 9.16
CA LEU A 35 -6.32 10.20 9.59
C LEU A 35 -6.62 10.52 11.07
N GLN A 36 -5.67 11.05 11.85
CA GLN A 36 -5.99 11.59 13.17
C GLN A 36 -6.95 12.78 13.08
N ASN A 37 -6.83 13.58 12.02
CA ASN A 37 -7.83 14.58 11.71
C ASN A 37 -9.05 13.88 11.07
N LYS A 38 -10.19 13.90 11.78
CA LYS A 38 -11.43 13.27 11.31
C LYS A 38 -12.07 13.97 10.11
N ASP A 39 -11.79 15.25 9.92
CA ASP A 39 -12.45 16.11 8.95
C ASP A 39 -11.59 16.36 7.70
N ILE A 40 -10.38 15.78 7.65
CA ILE A 40 -9.46 15.95 6.51
C ILE A 40 -10.02 15.34 5.23
N LYS A 41 -9.85 16.06 4.12
CA LYS A 41 -10.20 15.59 2.78
C LYS A 41 -8.93 15.38 1.98
N ILE A 42 -8.38 14.17 2.08
CA ILE A 42 -7.16 13.79 1.36
C ILE A 42 -7.36 13.93 -0.15
N ARG A 43 -6.27 14.29 -0.84
CA ARG A 43 -6.22 14.47 -2.31
C ARG A 43 -7.25 15.49 -2.83
N THR A 44 -7.46 16.59 -2.10
CA THR A 44 -8.34 17.70 -2.51
C THR A 44 -7.70 19.05 -2.15
N TYR A 45 -8.33 20.17 -2.52
CA TYR A 45 -7.88 21.53 -2.16
C TYR A 45 -8.18 21.88 -0.69
N ASP A 46 -8.01 20.91 0.21
CA ASP A 46 -8.11 21.09 1.64
C ASP A 46 -6.82 21.69 2.21
N GLN A 47 -6.93 22.75 3.00
CA GLN A 47 -5.77 23.49 3.48
C GLN A 47 -4.89 22.66 4.42
N VAL A 48 -5.48 21.78 5.24
CA VAL A 48 -4.71 20.92 6.14
C VAL A 48 -3.93 19.92 5.30
N TRP A 49 -4.59 19.25 4.36
CA TRP A 49 -3.94 18.32 3.43
C TRP A 49 -2.78 18.98 2.66
N MET A 50 -3.00 20.15 2.07
CA MET A 50 -1.97 20.88 1.33
C MET A 50 -0.78 21.28 2.21
N ASN A 51 -1.02 21.69 3.46
CA ASN A 51 0.05 22.03 4.39
C ASN A 51 0.93 20.82 4.74
N GLU A 52 0.34 19.64 4.91
CA GLU A 52 1.09 18.41 5.17
C GLU A 52 1.97 18.03 3.97
N ILE A 53 1.43 18.16 2.75
CA ILE A 53 2.19 17.93 1.52
C ILE A 53 3.36 18.92 1.39
N SER A 54 3.12 20.23 1.57
CA SER A 54 4.18 21.24 1.51
C SER A 54 5.28 20.97 2.52
N THR A 55 4.91 20.55 3.74
CA THR A 55 5.87 20.17 4.78
C THR A 55 6.72 18.98 4.34
N TRP A 56 6.09 17.92 3.83
CA TRP A 56 6.80 16.76 3.28
C TRP A 56 7.71 17.11 2.10
N TYR A 57 7.18 17.83 1.11
CA TYR A 57 7.92 18.26 -0.08
C TYR A 57 9.12 19.12 0.27
N SER A 58 9.01 20.01 1.26
CA SER A 58 10.14 20.84 1.71
C SER A 58 11.35 20.03 2.15
N VAL A 59 11.13 18.82 2.67
CA VAL A 59 12.21 17.90 3.03
C VAL A 59 12.59 17.01 1.86
N PHE A 60 11.60 16.30 1.29
CA PHE A 60 11.85 15.29 0.28
C PHE A 60 12.41 15.89 -1.02
N MET A 61 11.72 16.88 -1.60
CA MET A 61 12.13 17.48 -2.87
C MET A 61 13.43 18.28 -2.74
N THR A 62 13.71 18.88 -1.58
CA THR A 62 15.02 19.49 -1.30
C THR A 62 16.15 18.46 -1.37
N LYS A 63 15.93 17.24 -0.85
CA LYS A 63 16.91 16.13 -0.98
C LYS A 63 17.01 15.60 -2.41
N MET A 64 15.94 15.71 -3.22
CA MET A 64 15.95 15.31 -4.63
C MET A 64 16.63 16.33 -5.53
N LYS A 65 16.69 17.62 -5.13
CA LYS A 65 17.21 18.72 -5.94
C LYS A 65 18.61 18.46 -6.56
N PRO A 66 19.62 17.95 -5.84
CA PRO A 66 20.93 17.64 -6.42
C PRO A 66 20.90 16.53 -7.48
N TYR A 67 19.83 15.72 -7.52
CA TYR A 67 19.65 14.62 -8.46
C TYR A 67 18.80 15.00 -9.67
N LEU A 68 18.27 16.23 -9.74
CA LEU A 68 17.65 16.75 -10.95
C LEU A 68 18.67 16.85 -12.07
N PHE A 69 18.28 16.47 -13.28
CA PHE A 69 19.17 16.48 -14.44
C PHE A 69 19.79 17.87 -14.70
N SER A 70 19.02 18.94 -14.50
CA SER A 70 19.49 20.34 -14.58
C SER A 70 20.59 20.69 -13.58
N ASN A 71 20.70 19.95 -12.47
CA ASN A 71 21.74 20.11 -11.45
C ASN A 71 22.86 19.06 -11.59
N GLY A 72 22.95 18.39 -12.74
CA GLY A 72 23.93 17.34 -13.01
C GLY A 72 23.56 15.97 -12.45
N GLY A 73 22.30 15.77 -12.04
CA GLY A 73 21.75 14.48 -11.60
C GLY A 73 21.23 13.61 -12.74
N ASN A 74 20.33 12.67 -12.43
CA ASN A 74 19.76 11.71 -13.37
C ASN A 74 18.22 11.65 -13.35
N ILE A 75 17.54 12.50 -12.56
CA ILE A 75 16.08 12.65 -12.59
C ILE A 75 15.71 13.56 -13.76
N ILE A 76 14.98 13.02 -14.73
CA ILE A 76 14.59 13.72 -15.97
C ILE A 76 13.10 14.07 -16.02
N PHE A 77 12.28 13.35 -15.27
CA PHE A 77 10.84 13.57 -15.15
C PHE A 77 10.42 13.54 -13.68
N VAL A 78 9.40 14.31 -13.34
CA VAL A 78 8.75 14.30 -12.03
C VAL A 78 7.23 14.23 -12.22
N GLN A 79 6.59 13.19 -11.69
CA GLN A 79 5.14 13.07 -11.75
C GLN A 79 4.48 13.96 -10.69
N VAL A 80 3.33 14.52 -11.03
CA VAL A 80 2.42 15.20 -10.10
C VAL A 80 1.23 14.28 -9.87
N GLU A 81 0.98 13.94 -8.59
CA GLU A 81 -0.10 13.02 -8.23
C GLU A 81 0.04 11.64 -8.92
N ASN A 82 -1.01 10.83 -8.88
CA ASN A 82 -1.07 9.49 -9.42
C ASN A 82 -2.52 9.12 -9.75
N GLU A 83 -2.85 9.00 -11.03
CA GLU A 83 -4.18 8.56 -11.51
C GLU A 83 -5.32 9.33 -10.81
N TYR A 84 -5.16 10.65 -10.75
CA TYR A 84 -6.06 11.50 -9.96
C TYR A 84 -7.49 11.46 -10.50
N GLY A 85 -7.65 11.25 -11.81
CA GLY A 85 -8.93 11.19 -12.48
C GLY A 85 -9.85 10.06 -12.02
N PHE A 86 -9.32 9.02 -11.37
CA PHE A 86 -10.14 7.98 -10.73
C PHE A 86 -10.63 8.32 -9.32
N TYR A 87 -10.08 9.37 -8.73
CA TYR A 87 -10.39 9.74 -7.35
C TYR A 87 -11.34 10.94 -7.29
N ALA A 88 -10.97 12.05 -7.95
CA ALA A 88 -11.74 13.30 -7.90
C ALA A 88 -11.43 14.20 -9.10
N CYS A 89 -12.11 15.35 -9.16
CA CYS A 89 -11.94 16.35 -10.22
C CYS A 89 -11.66 17.75 -9.63
N ASP A 90 -10.71 17.84 -8.70
CA ASP A 90 -10.29 19.11 -8.08
C ASP A 90 -9.11 19.75 -8.84
N HIS A 91 -9.42 20.53 -9.87
CA HIS A 91 -8.40 21.24 -10.65
C HIS A 91 -7.61 22.27 -9.83
N LYS A 92 -8.16 22.79 -8.73
CA LYS A 92 -7.42 23.72 -7.86
C LYS A 92 -6.31 22.98 -7.14
N TYR A 93 -6.60 21.78 -6.64
CA TYR A 93 -5.59 20.90 -6.04
C TYR A 93 -4.50 20.52 -7.03
N MET A 94 -4.87 20.04 -8.22
CA MET A 94 -3.89 19.62 -9.23
C MET A 94 -2.99 20.77 -9.68
N GLY A 95 -3.58 21.95 -9.95
CA GLY A 95 -2.81 23.14 -10.31
C GLY A 95 -1.92 23.65 -9.17
N TRP A 96 -2.38 23.54 -7.92
CA TRP A 96 -1.56 23.86 -6.76
C TRP A 96 -0.39 22.89 -6.59
N LEU A 97 -0.61 21.58 -6.69
CA LEU A 97 0.43 20.56 -6.53
C LEU A 97 1.48 20.66 -7.66
N TYR A 98 1.05 20.97 -8.87
CA TYR A 98 1.95 21.32 -9.97
C TYR A 98 2.87 22.49 -9.59
N ASN A 99 2.30 23.61 -9.15
CA ASN A 99 3.08 24.78 -8.74
C ASN A 99 3.98 24.49 -7.54
N GLU A 100 3.53 23.69 -6.58
CA GLU A 100 4.32 23.24 -5.44
C GLU A 100 5.53 22.41 -5.89
N THR A 101 5.36 21.56 -6.91
CA THR A 101 6.44 20.78 -7.53
C THR A 101 7.43 21.68 -8.26
N VAL A 102 6.95 22.65 -9.04
CA VAL A 102 7.77 23.62 -9.80
C VAL A 102 8.73 24.38 -8.89
N LYS A 103 8.34 24.71 -7.65
CA LYS A 103 9.22 25.39 -6.67
C LYS A 103 10.56 24.68 -6.46
N TYR A 104 10.59 23.35 -6.59
CA TYR A 104 11.78 22.53 -6.37
C TYR A 104 12.46 22.11 -7.67
N THR A 105 11.68 21.82 -8.72
CA THR A 105 12.21 21.33 -10.00
C THR A 105 12.70 22.43 -10.92
N GLY A 106 12.17 23.64 -10.79
CA GLY A 106 12.33 24.69 -11.80
C GLY A 106 11.65 24.30 -13.11
N ASN A 107 12.09 24.93 -14.21
CA ASN A 107 11.50 24.76 -15.54
C ASN A 107 12.27 23.78 -16.44
N ASP A 108 13.38 23.21 -15.96
CA ASP A 108 14.28 22.39 -16.76
C ASP A 108 13.98 20.87 -16.67
N ILE A 109 13.00 20.49 -15.86
CA ILE A 109 12.58 19.11 -15.64
C ILE A 109 11.16 18.94 -16.16
N VAL A 110 10.91 17.84 -16.88
CA VAL A 110 9.56 17.56 -17.38
C VAL A 110 8.68 17.13 -16.21
N ILE A 111 7.68 17.95 -15.90
CA ILE A 111 6.62 17.59 -14.96
C ILE A 111 5.50 16.93 -15.76
N TYR A 112 4.96 15.82 -15.28
CA TYR A 112 3.93 15.06 -15.98
C TYR A 112 2.84 14.51 -15.05
N THR A 113 1.71 14.12 -15.60
CA THR A 113 0.63 13.37 -14.92
C THR A 113 0.41 12.04 -15.63
N THR A 114 -0.24 11.10 -14.95
CA THR A 114 -0.54 9.76 -15.43
C THR A 114 -1.96 9.41 -15.04
N ASP A 115 -2.76 9.00 -16.02
CA ASP A 115 -4.13 8.50 -15.85
C ASP A 115 -4.47 7.49 -16.95
N THR A 116 -5.44 6.60 -16.72
CA THR A 116 -5.97 5.78 -17.81
C THR A 116 -6.53 6.63 -18.95
N TYR A 117 -6.60 6.02 -20.13
CA TYR A 117 -7.03 6.67 -21.36
C TYR A 117 -8.54 6.97 -21.49
N SER A 118 -9.30 6.94 -20.40
CA SER A 118 -10.70 7.35 -20.42
C SER A 118 -10.83 8.88 -20.40
N THR A 119 -11.84 9.42 -21.09
CA THR A 119 -12.09 10.87 -21.12
C THR A 119 -12.26 11.46 -19.72
N ASP A 120 -12.96 10.76 -18.82
CA ASP A 120 -13.20 11.24 -17.46
C ASP A 120 -11.90 11.29 -16.66
N ALA A 121 -11.07 10.24 -16.73
CA ALA A 121 -9.80 10.19 -16.04
C ALA A 121 -8.84 11.30 -16.54
N LEU A 122 -8.67 11.42 -17.86
CA LEU A 122 -7.80 12.46 -18.42
C LEU A 122 -8.32 13.88 -18.20
N THR A 123 -9.63 14.08 -18.21
CA THR A 123 -10.24 15.39 -17.90
C THR A 123 -9.85 15.83 -16.50
N CYS A 124 -9.99 14.94 -15.51
CA CYS A 124 -9.82 15.30 -14.11
C CYS A 124 -8.38 15.20 -13.61
N GLY A 125 -7.58 14.29 -14.17
CA GLY A 125 -6.21 14.03 -13.74
C GLY A 125 -5.13 14.81 -14.49
N SER A 126 -5.41 15.34 -15.69
CA SER A 126 -4.48 16.27 -16.35
C SER A 126 -4.49 17.66 -15.71
N THR A 127 -3.35 18.36 -15.78
CA THR A 127 -3.24 19.73 -15.26
C THR A 127 -2.41 20.63 -16.18
N PRO A 128 -2.80 21.90 -16.40
CA PRO A 128 -2.04 22.81 -17.25
C PRO A 128 -0.57 22.94 -16.83
N GLY A 129 0.34 22.82 -17.79
CA GLY A 129 1.79 22.91 -17.57
C GLY A 129 2.47 21.55 -17.38
N ALA A 130 1.75 20.53 -16.93
CA ALA A 130 2.27 19.17 -16.89
C ALA A 130 2.00 18.43 -18.22
N TYR A 131 2.94 17.58 -18.63
CA TYR A 131 2.75 16.65 -19.74
C TYR A 131 1.75 15.56 -19.38
N ALA A 132 0.66 15.36 -20.13
CA ALA A 132 -0.28 14.27 -19.84
C ALA A 132 0.20 12.96 -20.47
N ALA A 133 0.64 12.01 -19.65
CA ALA A 133 0.90 10.62 -20.03
C ALA A 133 -0.31 9.74 -19.71
N VAL A 134 -0.34 8.53 -20.28
CA VAL A 134 -1.40 7.54 -20.03
C VAL A 134 -0.81 6.26 -19.45
N ASP A 135 -1.65 5.42 -18.85
CA ASP A 135 -1.33 4.04 -18.49
C ASP A 135 -2.29 3.05 -19.19
N PHE A 136 -1.78 1.84 -19.44
CA PHE A 136 -2.55 0.72 -19.99
C PHE A 136 -1.71 -0.56 -20.07
N GLY A 137 -2.37 -1.73 -20.03
CA GLY A 137 -1.75 -3.05 -20.16
C GLY A 137 -1.55 -3.52 -21.60
N ALA A 138 -1.40 -4.83 -21.80
CA ALA A 138 -1.31 -5.42 -23.13
C ALA A 138 -2.59 -5.18 -23.96
N GLY A 139 -2.43 -4.78 -25.22
CA GLY A 139 -3.55 -4.45 -26.11
C GLY A 139 -3.11 -3.65 -27.34
N ASP A 140 -4.07 -3.09 -28.06
CA ASP A 140 -3.79 -2.10 -29.11
C ASP A 140 -3.46 -0.75 -28.45
N CYS A 141 -2.27 -0.21 -28.69
CA CYS A 141 -1.85 1.06 -28.10
C CYS A 141 -2.38 2.31 -28.85
N ILE A 142 -3.04 2.14 -30.01
CA ILE A 142 -3.56 3.27 -30.79
C ILE A 142 -4.68 4.03 -30.06
N PRO A 143 -5.76 3.37 -29.55
CA PRO A 143 -6.82 4.10 -28.85
C PRO A 143 -6.33 4.86 -27.60
N PRO A 144 -5.49 4.29 -26.71
CA PRO A 144 -4.94 5.03 -25.59
C PRO A 144 -4.14 6.28 -25.99
N PHE A 145 -3.31 6.18 -27.02
CA PHE A 145 -2.52 7.31 -27.49
C PHE A 145 -3.33 8.36 -28.27
N ASN A 146 -4.41 7.95 -28.96
CA ASN A 146 -5.36 8.91 -29.52
C ASN A 146 -6.02 9.73 -28.40
N ALA A 147 -6.45 9.09 -27.32
CA ALA A 147 -6.99 9.80 -26.15
C ALA A 147 -5.94 10.72 -25.51
N GLN A 148 -4.69 10.26 -25.36
CA GLN A 148 -3.58 11.10 -24.88
C GLN A 148 -3.43 12.37 -25.72
N ARG A 149 -3.58 12.30 -27.06
CA ARG A 149 -3.40 13.45 -27.97
C ARG A 149 -4.46 14.54 -27.84
N GLU A 150 -5.63 14.22 -27.30
CA GLU A 150 -6.67 15.23 -27.02
C GLU A 150 -6.25 16.18 -25.89
N TYR A 151 -5.48 15.68 -24.92
CA TYR A 151 -5.01 16.44 -23.76
C TYR A 151 -3.56 16.91 -23.91
N GLN A 152 -2.76 16.19 -24.70
CA GLN A 152 -1.35 16.46 -24.94
C GLN A 152 -1.05 16.48 -26.44
N LYS A 153 -1.32 17.64 -27.06
CA LYS A 153 -1.24 17.85 -28.52
C LYS A 153 0.17 17.67 -29.10
N LEU A 154 1.21 17.90 -28.30
CA LEU A 154 2.62 17.89 -28.72
C LEU A 154 3.46 17.00 -27.81
N GLY A 155 4.61 16.54 -28.32
CA GLY A 155 5.55 15.67 -27.61
C GLY A 155 5.30 14.16 -27.85
N PRO A 156 6.17 13.28 -27.33
CA PRO A 156 6.14 11.84 -27.63
C PRO A 156 5.02 11.12 -26.87
N ASN A 157 4.30 10.19 -27.53
CA ASN A 157 3.37 9.31 -26.82
C ASN A 157 4.08 8.59 -25.66
N MET A 158 3.41 8.45 -24.52
CA MET A 158 4.03 7.89 -23.32
C MET A 158 3.06 7.03 -22.54
N ASN A 159 3.37 5.75 -22.42
CA ASN A 159 2.72 4.85 -21.46
C ASN A 159 3.55 4.80 -20.16
N SER A 160 3.15 5.56 -19.15
CA SER A 160 3.87 5.67 -17.87
C SER A 160 3.76 4.43 -16.97
N GLU A 161 2.77 3.56 -17.22
CA GLU A 161 2.63 2.27 -16.54
C GLU A 161 2.15 1.19 -17.50
N TYR A 162 3.11 0.43 -18.01
CA TYR A 162 2.86 -0.68 -18.89
C TYR A 162 2.90 -1.99 -18.12
N TYR A 163 1.73 -2.61 -17.90
CA TYR A 163 1.55 -3.74 -16.98
C TYR A 163 1.98 -5.08 -17.60
N PRO A 164 3.13 -5.69 -17.21
CA PRO A 164 3.58 -6.98 -17.72
C PRO A 164 2.95 -8.17 -16.98
N GLY A 165 2.18 -7.89 -15.94
CA GLY A 165 1.67 -8.80 -14.92
C GLY A 165 0.57 -8.11 -14.11
N TRP A 166 0.28 -8.54 -12.89
CA TRP A 166 -0.74 -7.91 -12.03
C TRP A 166 -0.52 -8.16 -10.54
N LEU A 167 -1.13 -7.33 -9.68
CA LEU A 167 -1.16 -7.50 -8.23
C LEU A 167 -2.00 -8.71 -7.82
N SER A 168 -1.81 -9.20 -6.59
CA SER A 168 -2.56 -10.34 -6.05
C SER A 168 -3.01 -10.11 -4.62
N HIS A 169 -4.19 -10.64 -4.28
CA HIS A 169 -4.76 -10.56 -2.95
C HIS A 169 -4.77 -11.91 -2.23
N TRP A 170 -4.80 -11.88 -0.90
CA TRP A 170 -4.96 -13.08 -0.09
C TRP A 170 -6.25 -13.83 -0.43
N GLY A 171 -6.13 -15.13 -0.71
CA GLY A 171 -7.24 -16.00 -1.08
C GLY A 171 -7.56 -16.04 -2.56
N GLU A 172 -6.92 -15.21 -3.38
CA GLU A 172 -7.06 -15.24 -4.84
C GLU A 172 -6.02 -16.16 -5.50
N LYS A 173 -6.28 -16.55 -6.74
CA LYS A 173 -5.30 -17.25 -7.57
C LYS A 173 -4.26 -16.23 -8.05
N PHE A 174 -2.98 -16.57 -7.97
CA PHE A 174 -1.91 -15.73 -8.49
C PHE A 174 -2.13 -15.40 -9.99
N PRO A 175 -2.11 -14.11 -10.38
CA PRO A 175 -2.29 -13.70 -11.78
C PRO A 175 -1.12 -14.15 -12.65
N HIS A 176 -1.42 -14.50 -13.90
CA HIS A 176 -0.39 -14.74 -14.91
C HIS A 176 -0.77 -14.05 -16.21
N VAL A 177 0.16 -13.26 -16.74
CA VAL A 177 0.00 -12.53 -18.00
C VAL A 177 0.95 -13.12 -19.04
N SER A 178 0.37 -13.50 -20.18
CA SER A 178 1.14 -14.12 -21.28
C SER A 178 2.17 -13.16 -21.85
N THR A 179 3.36 -13.67 -22.16
CA THR A 179 4.50 -12.87 -22.65
C THR A 179 4.28 -12.33 -24.07
N GLU A 180 3.60 -13.07 -24.94
CA GLU A 180 3.41 -12.69 -26.34
C GLU A 180 2.63 -11.38 -26.53
N PRO A 181 1.44 -11.18 -25.91
CA PRO A 181 0.75 -9.89 -25.92
C PRO A 181 1.63 -8.75 -25.43
N ILE A 182 2.47 -9.00 -24.42
CA ILE A 182 3.36 -7.99 -23.87
C ILE A 182 4.39 -7.52 -24.91
N ILE A 183 5.06 -8.46 -25.58
CA ILE A 183 6.03 -8.12 -26.61
C ILE A 183 5.35 -7.43 -27.79
N LYS A 184 4.15 -7.86 -28.18
CA LYS A 184 3.42 -7.29 -29.30
C LYS A 184 3.08 -5.81 -29.07
N THR A 185 2.48 -5.47 -27.93
CA THR A 185 2.16 -4.07 -27.61
C THR A 185 3.41 -3.24 -27.40
N MET A 186 4.45 -3.79 -26.74
CA MET A 186 5.74 -3.10 -26.59
C MET A 186 6.35 -2.70 -27.95
N LYS A 187 6.38 -3.63 -28.92
CA LYS A 187 6.86 -3.33 -30.28
C LYS A 187 6.00 -2.29 -30.97
N GLN A 188 4.67 -2.40 -30.86
CA GLN A 188 3.75 -1.42 -31.43
C GLN A 188 4.02 0.00 -30.91
N MET A 189 4.25 0.15 -29.60
CA MET A 189 4.61 1.43 -28.98
C MET A 189 5.95 1.95 -29.52
N LEU A 190 6.98 1.10 -29.59
CA LEU A 190 8.31 1.50 -30.08
C LEU A 190 8.34 1.84 -31.57
N ASP A 191 7.60 1.10 -32.40
CA ASP A 191 7.53 1.30 -33.87
C ASP A 191 6.94 2.67 -34.23
N MET A 192 6.10 3.25 -33.37
CA MET A 192 5.56 4.59 -33.53
C MET A 192 6.32 5.68 -32.77
N GLY A 193 7.47 5.34 -32.16
CA GLY A 193 8.27 6.28 -31.39
C GLY A 193 7.68 6.68 -30.04
N ALA A 194 6.77 5.88 -29.47
CA ALA A 194 6.28 6.09 -28.12
C ALA A 194 7.30 5.59 -27.08
N SER A 195 7.27 6.20 -25.90
CA SER A 195 7.99 5.74 -24.71
C SER A 195 7.07 4.92 -23.81
N PHE A 196 7.62 4.00 -23.04
CA PHE A 196 6.87 3.27 -22.03
C PHE A 196 7.72 2.97 -20.79
N ASN A 197 7.07 2.69 -19.67
CA ASN A 197 7.70 2.26 -18.43
C ASN A 197 7.00 0.98 -17.92
N PHE A 198 7.74 -0.11 -17.74
CA PHE A 198 7.16 -1.35 -17.20
C PHE A 198 6.76 -1.16 -15.73
N TYR A 199 5.46 -1.29 -15.45
CA TYR A 199 4.91 -1.33 -14.10
C TYR A 199 4.44 -2.76 -13.80
N VAL A 200 5.25 -3.64 -13.20
CA VAL A 200 6.62 -3.43 -12.69
C VAL A 200 7.65 -4.23 -13.48
N ALA A 201 8.89 -3.73 -13.57
CA ALA A 201 10.02 -4.49 -14.10
C ALA A 201 10.54 -5.55 -13.10
N ILE A 202 10.55 -5.17 -11.81
CA ILE A 202 10.69 -6.02 -10.63
C ILE A 202 9.78 -5.41 -9.57
N GLY A 203 8.91 -6.20 -8.93
CA GLY A 203 8.07 -5.67 -7.86
C GLY A 203 8.67 -5.92 -6.48
N GLY A 204 9.13 -7.14 -6.20
CA GLY A 204 9.80 -7.48 -4.94
C GLY A 204 8.81 -7.89 -3.85
N THR A 205 8.91 -7.28 -2.67
CA THR A 205 8.21 -7.74 -1.47
C THR A 205 7.66 -6.58 -0.65
N ASN A 206 6.39 -6.69 -0.25
CA ASN A 206 5.76 -5.87 0.77
C ASN A 206 6.15 -6.37 2.16
N PHE A 207 7.37 -6.05 2.63
CA PHE A 207 7.84 -6.48 3.95
C PHE A 207 6.97 -5.94 5.09
N GLY A 208 6.98 -6.64 6.23
CA GLY A 208 6.28 -6.20 7.43
C GLY A 208 4.79 -5.96 7.19
N PHE A 209 4.31 -4.78 7.60
CA PHE A 209 2.91 -4.35 7.47
C PHE A 209 2.71 -3.29 6.39
N TYR A 210 3.51 -3.35 5.32
CA TYR A 210 3.50 -2.32 4.28
C TYR A 210 2.65 -2.65 3.05
N ASN A 211 2.05 -3.84 3.01
CA ASN A 211 1.05 -4.14 1.99
C ASN A 211 -0.13 -3.17 2.11
N GLY A 212 -0.76 -2.84 0.99
CA GLY A 212 -2.02 -2.12 1.01
C GLY A 212 -3.23 -3.04 0.87
N ALA A 213 -4.35 -2.47 0.46
CA ALA A 213 -5.54 -3.21 0.12
C ALA A 213 -6.37 -2.47 -0.92
N ASN A 214 -7.20 -3.22 -1.64
CA ASN A 214 -8.36 -2.69 -2.35
C ASN A 214 -9.64 -2.94 -1.54
N GLY A 215 -10.75 -2.31 -1.95
CA GLY A 215 -12.07 -2.54 -1.36
C GLY A 215 -12.82 -1.26 -1.04
N GLY A 216 -13.72 -1.35 -0.05
CA GLY A 216 -14.61 -0.26 0.33
C GLY A 216 -15.72 -0.74 1.27
N GLY A 217 -16.20 0.16 2.12
CA GLY A 217 -17.19 -0.15 3.16
C GLY A 217 -16.77 -1.35 4.01
N ASN A 218 -17.57 -2.42 3.96
CA ASN A 218 -17.34 -3.68 4.69
C ASN A 218 -16.57 -4.74 3.88
N SER A 219 -16.07 -4.41 2.70
CA SER A 219 -15.24 -5.29 1.86
C SER A 219 -13.78 -4.84 1.88
N ILE A 220 -12.86 -5.81 1.88
CA ILE A 220 -11.42 -5.58 1.74
C ILE A 220 -10.80 -6.75 0.97
N GLN A 221 -9.88 -6.42 0.08
CA GLN A 221 -9.01 -7.34 -0.64
C GLN A 221 -7.58 -6.97 -0.26
N VAL A 222 -6.98 -7.77 0.62
CA VAL A 222 -5.67 -7.47 1.20
C VAL A 222 -4.58 -7.88 0.23
N ASP A 223 -3.70 -6.95 -0.13
CA ASP A 223 -2.57 -7.24 -1.03
C ASP A 223 -1.64 -8.26 -0.37
N THR A 224 -1.12 -9.20 -1.14
CA THR A 224 -0.21 -10.21 -0.58
C THR A 224 1.15 -9.61 -0.22
N THR A 225 1.90 -10.33 0.62
CA THR A 225 3.29 -9.98 0.95
C THR A 225 4.19 -10.00 -0.29
N SER A 226 3.98 -10.96 -1.18
CA SER A 226 4.73 -11.02 -2.43
C SER A 226 4.24 -9.93 -3.37
N TYR A 227 5.15 -9.15 -3.90
CA TYR A 227 4.89 -8.25 -5.02
C TYR A 227 5.63 -8.74 -6.26
N ASP A 228 5.69 -10.06 -6.46
CA ASP A 228 6.29 -10.69 -7.66
C ASP A 228 5.64 -10.16 -8.94
N TYR A 229 4.33 -9.95 -8.89
CA TYR A 229 3.52 -9.33 -9.95
C TYR A 229 3.45 -10.13 -11.25
N ASP A 230 4.07 -11.32 -11.36
CA ASP A 230 4.35 -11.99 -12.64
C ASP A 230 5.24 -11.08 -13.53
N ALA A 231 6.09 -10.27 -12.90
CA ALA A 231 6.98 -9.33 -13.55
C ALA A 231 8.08 -10.03 -14.37
N PRO A 232 8.79 -9.29 -15.25
CA PRO A 232 9.95 -9.84 -15.95
C PRO A 232 11.01 -10.40 -15.00
N LEU A 233 11.21 -9.79 -13.83
CA LEU A 233 12.06 -10.32 -12.77
C LEU A 233 11.17 -10.80 -11.62
N THR A 234 11.48 -11.97 -11.05
CA THR A 234 10.73 -12.49 -9.90
C THR A 234 10.90 -11.61 -8.66
N GLU A 235 10.13 -11.88 -7.61
CA GLU A 235 10.28 -11.26 -6.28
C GLU A 235 11.74 -11.28 -5.77
N ALA A 236 12.46 -12.38 -6.02
CA ALA A 236 13.87 -12.54 -5.61
C ALA A 236 14.89 -11.97 -6.63
N GLY A 237 14.42 -11.33 -7.70
CA GLY A 237 15.23 -10.75 -8.77
C GLY A 237 15.75 -11.77 -9.78
N ASP A 238 15.14 -12.96 -9.87
CA ASP A 238 15.55 -13.98 -10.84
C ASP A 238 15.04 -13.66 -12.25
N ILE A 239 15.86 -13.98 -13.25
CA ILE A 239 15.52 -13.84 -14.66
C ILE A 239 14.44 -14.84 -15.05
N THR A 240 13.36 -14.35 -15.67
CA THR A 240 12.29 -15.19 -16.21
C THR A 240 12.41 -15.36 -17.73
N SER A 241 11.61 -16.28 -18.29
CA SER A 241 11.42 -16.38 -19.74
C SER A 241 10.83 -15.10 -20.33
N LYS A 242 9.96 -14.40 -19.58
CA LYS A 242 9.38 -13.10 -19.98
C LYS A 242 10.47 -12.04 -20.12
N TYR A 243 11.40 -11.94 -19.16
CA TYR A 243 12.55 -11.03 -19.28
C TYR A 243 13.41 -11.32 -20.50
N LEU A 244 13.76 -12.59 -20.74
CA LEU A 244 14.59 -12.97 -21.88
C LEU A 244 13.93 -12.60 -23.22
N ALA A 245 12.62 -12.82 -23.33
CA ALA A 245 11.87 -12.52 -24.53
C ALA A 245 11.70 -11.00 -24.76
N ILE A 246 11.46 -10.23 -23.69
CA ILE A 246 11.46 -8.76 -23.74
C ILE A 246 12.83 -8.23 -24.19
N ARG A 247 13.91 -8.73 -23.56
CA ARG A 247 15.28 -8.36 -23.91
C ARG A 247 15.60 -8.65 -25.37
N GLU A 248 15.16 -9.80 -25.88
CA GLU A 248 15.40 -10.16 -27.28
C GLU A 248 14.65 -9.25 -28.24
N ALA A 249 13.38 -8.93 -27.95
CA ALA A 249 12.61 -7.99 -28.75
C ALA A 249 13.22 -6.58 -28.77
N LEU A 250 13.80 -6.12 -27.65
CA LEU A 250 14.44 -4.81 -27.55
C LEU A 250 15.70 -4.65 -28.42
N LYS A 251 16.37 -5.74 -28.82
CA LYS A 251 17.54 -5.68 -29.71
C LYS A 251 17.26 -5.02 -31.07
N ALA A 252 16.00 -4.98 -31.50
CA ALA A 252 15.61 -4.28 -32.72
C ALA A 252 15.62 -2.74 -32.58
N TYR A 253 15.59 -2.23 -31.35
CA TYR A 253 15.41 -0.79 -31.06
C TYR A 253 16.59 -0.16 -30.35
N VAL A 254 17.32 -0.94 -29.54
CA VAL A 254 18.48 -0.45 -28.78
C VAL A 254 19.73 -1.26 -29.10
N LYS A 255 20.84 -0.54 -29.24
CA LYS A 255 22.19 -1.12 -29.39
C LYS A 255 22.82 -1.30 -28.00
N ASP A 256 23.88 -2.11 -27.94
CA ASP A 256 24.73 -2.24 -26.75
C ASP A 256 24.00 -2.71 -25.47
N ILE A 257 23.13 -3.73 -25.60
CA ILE A 257 22.44 -4.31 -24.46
C ILE A 257 23.45 -5.08 -23.57
N PRO A 258 23.59 -4.72 -22.27
CA PRO A 258 24.52 -5.39 -21.37
C PRO A 258 24.23 -6.89 -21.21
N GLU A 259 25.27 -7.64 -20.83
CA GLU A 259 25.13 -9.03 -20.42
C GLU A 259 24.24 -9.15 -19.18
N VAL A 260 23.49 -10.26 -19.12
CA VAL A 260 22.56 -10.50 -18.03
C VAL A 260 23.34 -11.12 -16.85
N PRO A 261 23.28 -10.55 -15.63
CA PRO A 261 23.97 -11.11 -14.47
C PRO A 261 23.37 -12.48 -14.09
N ALA A 262 24.15 -13.33 -13.42
CA ALA A 262 23.61 -14.59 -12.91
C ALA A 262 22.60 -14.37 -11.79
N ASN A 263 21.58 -15.24 -11.72
CA ASN A 263 20.64 -15.28 -10.59
C ASN A 263 21.38 -15.52 -9.27
N THR A 264 20.83 -14.97 -8.19
CA THR A 264 21.39 -15.18 -6.85
C THR A 264 21.21 -16.64 -6.41
N THR A 265 22.19 -17.17 -5.66
CA THR A 265 22.13 -18.54 -5.15
C THR A 265 20.98 -18.72 -4.17
N LYS A 266 20.18 -19.78 -4.34
CA LYS A 266 19.12 -20.17 -3.41
C LYS A 266 19.56 -21.40 -2.62
N ARG A 267 19.15 -21.48 -1.36
CA ARG A 267 19.51 -22.59 -0.47
C ARG A 267 18.28 -23.08 0.29
N GLY A 268 18.03 -24.38 0.22
CA GLY A 268 17.15 -25.06 1.18
C GLY A 268 17.92 -25.27 2.48
N TYR A 269 17.57 -24.53 3.53
CA TYR A 269 18.26 -24.63 4.83
C TYR A 269 17.84 -25.87 5.64
N GLY A 270 16.78 -26.57 5.23
CA GLY A 270 16.19 -27.69 5.96
C GLY A 270 15.10 -27.24 6.91
N ASP A 271 14.64 -28.16 7.74
CA ASP A 271 13.57 -27.90 8.70
C ASP A 271 14.10 -27.14 9.92
N ILE A 272 13.39 -26.09 10.33
CA ILE A 272 13.62 -25.38 11.60
C ILE A 272 12.57 -25.86 12.59
N ILE A 273 13.01 -26.48 13.69
CA ILE A 273 12.11 -26.93 14.75
C ILE A 273 11.93 -25.80 15.76
N PHE A 274 10.68 -25.38 15.98
CA PHE A 274 10.37 -24.45 17.06
C PHE A 274 10.50 -25.15 18.40
N THR A 275 11.48 -24.73 19.20
CA THR A 275 11.80 -25.32 20.51
C THR A 275 11.28 -24.48 21.67
N LYS A 276 10.91 -23.22 21.39
CA LYS A 276 10.35 -22.31 22.38
C LYS A 276 9.14 -21.59 21.84
N SER A 277 8.23 -21.23 22.73
CA SER A 277 7.14 -20.32 22.43
C SER A 277 6.84 -19.38 23.58
N ALA A 278 6.16 -18.29 23.26
CA ALA A 278 5.74 -17.26 24.21
C ALA A 278 4.33 -16.79 23.85
N TYR A 279 3.36 -17.07 24.72
CA TYR A 279 1.98 -16.63 24.52
C TYR A 279 1.91 -15.10 24.62
N LEU A 280 1.22 -14.45 23.68
CA LEU A 280 1.18 -13.00 23.58
C LEU A 280 0.66 -12.35 24.86
N PHE A 281 -0.42 -12.88 25.44
CA PHE A 281 -1.04 -12.24 26.61
C PHE A 281 -0.22 -12.39 27.90
N ASP A 282 0.60 -13.45 28.00
CA ASP A 282 1.56 -13.59 29.11
C ASP A 282 2.76 -12.65 28.95
N ASN A 283 2.97 -12.12 27.74
CA ASN A 283 4.06 -11.23 27.36
C ASN A 283 3.59 -9.82 27.01
N LEU A 284 2.34 -9.48 27.35
CA LEU A 284 1.68 -8.29 26.83
C LEU A 284 2.45 -7.02 27.17
N GLU A 285 2.85 -6.84 28.44
CA GLU A 285 3.56 -5.64 28.88
C GLU A 285 4.92 -5.44 28.19
N ASN A 286 5.53 -6.51 27.66
CA ASN A 286 6.78 -6.42 26.89
C ASN A 286 6.56 -6.01 25.43
N GLN A 287 5.32 -6.00 24.95
CA GLN A 287 4.97 -5.74 23.56
C GLN A 287 4.14 -4.46 23.39
N VAL A 288 3.57 -3.93 24.48
CA VAL A 288 2.74 -2.73 24.46
C VAL A 288 3.61 -1.49 24.32
N ARG A 289 3.27 -0.65 23.33
CA ARG A 289 3.89 0.67 23.18
C ARG A 289 3.09 1.76 23.88
N TYR A 290 1.77 1.77 23.71
CA TYR A 290 0.87 2.73 24.35
C TYR A 290 -0.34 1.99 24.94
N SER A 291 -0.77 2.45 26.11
CA SER A 291 -2.02 2.03 26.75
C SER A 291 -2.86 3.26 27.01
N VAL A 292 -4.09 3.27 26.52
CA VAL A 292 -5.01 4.42 26.60
C VAL A 292 -6.35 3.96 27.13
N ASP A 293 -6.87 4.67 28.12
CA ASP A 293 -8.23 4.47 28.62
C ASP A 293 -9.18 5.48 28.00
N ASN A 294 -10.36 5.03 27.57
CA ASN A 294 -11.42 5.90 27.08
C ASN A 294 -12.80 5.28 27.28
N SER A 295 -13.84 6.12 27.32
CA SER A 295 -15.21 5.63 27.43
C SER A 295 -15.66 4.82 26.22
N ASN A 296 -15.13 5.12 25.02
CA ASN A 296 -15.43 4.42 23.77
C ASN A 296 -14.15 3.88 23.13
N PRO A 297 -14.22 2.84 22.29
CA PRO A 297 -13.08 2.43 21.47
C PRO A 297 -12.54 3.61 20.64
N LEU A 298 -11.22 3.69 20.50
CA LEU A 298 -10.53 4.66 19.64
C LEU A 298 -10.00 3.96 18.40
N TRP A 299 -9.88 4.69 17.29
CA TRP A 299 -9.21 4.18 16.10
C TRP A 299 -7.70 4.01 16.34
N PHE A 300 -7.05 3.14 15.56
CA PHE A 300 -5.61 2.92 15.60
C PHE A 300 -4.84 4.24 15.50
N GLU A 301 -5.27 5.14 14.62
CA GLU A 301 -4.56 6.39 14.36
C GLU A 301 -4.61 7.33 15.57
N GLN A 302 -5.71 7.34 16.31
CA GLN A 302 -5.86 8.10 17.57
C GLN A 302 -5.02 7.51 18.70
N LEU A 303 -4.61 6.25 18.58
CA LEU A 303 -3.74 5.56 19.53
C LEU A 303 -2.26 5.61 19.11
N HIS A 304 -1.92 6.37 18.06
CA HIS A 304 -0.59 6.41 17.45
C HIS A 304 -0.10 5.03 16.95
N ALA A 305 -1.03 4.16 16.56
CA ALA A 305 -0.73 2.87 15.96
C ALA A 305 -0.82 2.96 14.43
N ALA A 306 0.34 2.97 13.77
CA ALA A 306 0.40 2.93 12.31
C ALA A 306 -0.04 1.54 11.79
N TYR A 307 0.54 0.49 12.36
CA TYR A 307 0.52 -0.88 11.85
C TYR A 307 0.34 -1.89 12.98
N GLY A 308 0.29 -3.17 12.63
CA GLY A 308 0.25 -4.28 13.58
C GLY A 308 -1.13 -4.45 14.20
N TYR A 309 -1.17 -4.56 15.53
CA TYR A 309 -2.38 -4.90 16.26
C TYR A 309 -2.73 -3.86 17.34
N VAL A 310 -4.00 -3.80 17.70
CA VAL A 310 -4.48 -3.13 18.92
C VAL A 310 -5.38 -4.10 19.69
N LEU A 311 -5.11 -4.23 20.98
CA LEU A 311 -5.92 -5.01 21.90
C LEU A 311 -6.91 -4.06 22.60
N TYR A 312 -8.21 -4.28 22.38
CA TYR A 312 -9.30 -3.55 23.03
C TYR A 312 -9.83 -4.37 24.20
N ILE A 313 -9.85 -3.78 25.39
CA ILE A 313 -10.18 -4.48 26.64
C ILE A 313 -11.33 -3.76 27.35
N THR A 314 -12.34 -4.50 27.80
CA THR A 314 -13.42 -3.99 28.67
C THR A 314 -13.98 -5.13 29.54
N GLU A 315 -14.93 -4.85 30.43
CA GLU A 315 -15.54 -5.85 31.31
C GLU A 315 -16.98 -6.20 30.90
N LEU A 316 -17.27 -7.50 30.79
CA LEU A 316 -18.63 -8.02 30.65
C LEU A 316 -19.22 -8.32 32.02
N LYS A 317 -20.32 -7.64 32.36
CA LYS A 317 -21.04 -7.77 33.64
C LYS A 317 -22.48 -8.22 33.42
N GLY A 318 -23.06 -8.82 34.46
CA GLY A 318 -24.45 -9.20 34.54
C GLY A 318 -24.70 -10.63 34.04
N ALA A 319 -25.57 -11.37 34.74
CA ALA A 319 -25.93 -12.73 34.36
C ALA A 319 -26.76 -12.76 33.05
N GLY A 320 -26.64 -13.85 32.30
CA GLY A 320 -27.44 -14.12 31.11
C GLY A 320 -26.64 -14.10 29.82
N ASP A 321 -27.26 -14.62 28.77
CA ASP A 321 -26.67 -14.71 27.43
C ASP A 321 -26.32 -13.33 26.89
N LYS A 322 -25.11 -13.21 26.33
CA LYS A 322 -24.61 -12.00 25.71
C LYS A 322 -24.42 -12.19 24.22
N THR A 323 -24.84 -11.17 23.47
CA THR A 323 -24.62 -11.01 22.05
C THR A 323 -23.77 -9.77 21.83
N LEU A 324 -22.60 -9.95 21.25
CA LEU A 324 -21.70 -8.90 20.82
C LEU A 324 -22.11 -8.42 19.42
N ASN A 325 -22.19 -7.11 19.24
CA ASN A 325 -22.35 -6.48 17.94
C ASN A 325 -21.30 -5.37 17.82
N ILE A 326 -20.46 -5.42 16.79
CA ILE A 326 -19.45 -4.41 16.53
C ILE A 326 -19.83 -3.71 15.24
N GLY A 327 -20.27 -2.45 15.32
CA GLY A 327 -20.77 -1.73 14.16
C GLY A 327 -19.72 -1.51 13.05
N THR A 328 -18.43 -1.45 13.40
CA THR A 328 -17.35 -1.39 12.41
C THR A 328 -16.15 -2.20 12.88
N ILE A 329 -15.71 -3.12 12.02
CA ILE A 329 -14.51 -3.95 12.20
C ILE A 329 -13.54 -3.63 11.06
N ARG A 330 -12.31 -3.20 11.38
CA ARG A 330 -11.24 -2.93 10.42
C ARG A 330 -9.90 -3.48 10.94
N ASP A 331 -9.49 -4.69 10.56
CA ASP A 331 -10.15 -5.57 9.56
C ASP A 331 -10.39 -6.99 10.05
N TRP A 332 -9.56 -7.51 10.94
CA TRP A 332 -9.72 -8.86 11.46
C TRP A 332 -9.62 -8.87 12.97
N ILE A 333 -10.52 -9.60 13.64
CA ILE A 333 -10.57 -9.64 15.11
C ILE A 333 -10.57 -11.05 15.66
N MET A 334 -9.89 -11.23 16.78
CA MET A 334 -9.99 -12.41 17.64
C MET A 334 -10.55 -12.00 19.01
N ILE A 335 -11.57 -12.72 19.46
CA ILE A 335 -12.36 -12.39 20.64
C ILE A 335 -12.04 -13.39 21.75
N TYR A 336 -11.71 -12.88 22.93
CA TYR A 336 -11.44 -13.65 24.13
C TYR A 336 -12.26 -13.11 25.30
N VAL A 337 -12.74 -14.00 26.17
CA VAL A 337 -13.37 -13.61 27.43
C VAL A 337 -12.76 -14.42 28.56
N ASP A 338 -12.26 -13.72 29.59
CA ASP A 338 -11.59 -14.32 30.75
C ASP A 338 -10.50 -15.33 30.35
N GLY A 339 -9.65 -14.93 29.40
CA GLY A 339 -8.55 -15.73 28.86
C GLY A 339 -8.95 -16.82 27.86
N LYS A 340 -10.25 -17.09 27.65
CA LYS A 340 -10.72 -18.13 26.72
C LYS A 340 -11.00 -17.55 25.33
N TYR A 341 -10.48 -18.19 24.28
CA TYR A 341 -10.83 -17.85 22.90
C TYR A 341 -12.29 -18.20 22.61
N ILE A 342 -13.06 -17.23 22.13
CA ILE A 342 -14.49 -17.38 21.82
C ILE A 342 -14.72 -17.47 20.31
N GLY A 343 -13.96 -16.71 19.51
CA GLY A 343 -14.09 -16.75 18.06
C GLY A 343 -13.42 -15.59 17.36
N LYS A 344 -13.75 -15.44 16.07
CA LYS A 344 -13.18 -14.42 15.19
C LYS A 344 -14.25 -13.86 14.26
N GLN A 345 -14.07 -12.60 13.85
CA GLN A 345 -14.87 -11.93 12.84
C GLN A 345 -13.97 -11.13 11.92
N SER A 346 -14.45 -10.85 10.72
CA SER A 346 -13.76 -10.06 9.70
C SER A 346 -14.48 -8.74 9.44
N ARG A 347 -13.89 -7.86 8.63
CA ARG A 347 -14.48 -6.61 8.16
C ARG A 347 -15.88 -6.81 7.58
N GLY A 348 -16.09 -7.90 6.84
CA GLY A 348 -17.38 -8.30 6.26
C GLY A 348 -18.45 -8.71 7.28
N ASP A 349 -18.09 -8.85 8.55
CA ASP A 349 -19.00 -9.15 9.65
C ASP A 349 -19.38 -7.93 10.49
N SER A 350 -18.92 -6.73 10.09
CA SER A 350 -19.33 -5.47 10.71
C SER A 350 -20.85 -5.36 10.81
N GLY A 351 -21.33 -5.05 12.02
CA GLY A 351 -22.74 -4.92 12.35
C GLY A 351 -23.51 -6.24 12.52
N LYS A 352 -22.86 -7.41 12.37
CA LYS A 352 -23.50 -8.71 12.63
C LYS A 352 -23.41 -9.08 14.11
N ASP A 353 -24.46 -9.73 14.59
CA ASP A 353 -24.52 -10.29 15.93
C ASP A 353 -23.62 -11.53 16.06
N PHE A 354 -22.85 -11.58 17.14
CA PHE A 354 -21.97 -12.67 17.51
C PHE A 354 -22.31 -13.14 18.94
N LYS A 355 -22.78 -14.38 19.09
CA LYS A 355 -23.19 -14.92 20.39
C LYS A 355 -21.97 -15.25 21.25
N LEU A 356 -21.82 -14.57 22.37
CA LEU A 356 -20.83 -14.89 23.41
C LEU A 356 -21.35 -15.96 24.40
N GLY A 357 -22.67 -16.09 24.51
CA GLY A 357 -23.33 -16.96 25.49
C GLY A 357 -23.34 -16.34 26.90
N ASN A 358 -23.70 -17.13 27.90
CA ASN A 358 -23.72 -16.71 29.29
C ASN A 358 -22.31 -16.70 29.89
N ILE A 359 -21.60 -15.60 29.68
CA ILE A 359 -20.22 -15.40 30.14
C ILE A 359 -20.04 -14.00 30.74
N GLU A 360 -19.22 -13.90 31.78
CA GLU A 360 -18.81 -12.66 32.42
C GLU A 360 -17.27 -12.61 32.47
N GLY A 361 -16.71 -11.44 32.74
CA GLY A 361 -15.27 -11.25 32.90
C GLY A 361 -14.67 -10.30 31.86
N GLU A 362 -13.35 -10.32 31.77
CA GLU A 362 -12.60 -9.42 30.88
C GLU A 362 -12.77 -9.82 29.41
N LEU A 363 -13.39 -8.95 28.60
CA LEU A 363 -13.46 -9.08 27.16
C LEU A 363 -12.22 -8.44 26.53
N LYS A 364 -11.49 -9.25 25.78
CA LYS A 364 -10.34 -8.84 24.96
C LYS A 364 -10.66 -9.05 23.49
N ILE A 365 -10.52 -7.99 22.69
CA ILE A 365 -10.66 -8.04 21.24
C ILE A 365 -9.32 -7.65 20.64
N LEU A 366 -8.57 -8.61 20.11
CA LEU A 366 -7.32 -8.36 19.41
C LEU A 366 -7.63 -8.06 17.95
N VAL A 367 -7.37 -6.82 17.52
CA VAL A 367 -7.67 -6.32 16.17
C VAL A 367 -6.39 -6.24 15.37
N GLU A 368 -6.40 -6.78 14.15
CA GLU A 368 -5.33 -6.67 13.15
C GLU A 368 -5.66 -5.56 12.14
N ASN A 369 -4.70 -4.66 11.90
CA ASN A 369 -4.68 -3.85 10.69
C ASN A 369 -4.12 -4.71 9.55
N GLN A 370 -4.98 -5.10 8.60
CA GLN A 370 -4.54 -5.95 7.49
C GLN A 370 -3.94 -5.17 6.31
N GLY A 371 -3.94 -3.83 6.34
CA GLY A 371 -3.48 -2.96 5.26
C GLY A 371 -4.55 -1.93 4.90
N ARG A 372 -4.25 -0.63 4.95
CA ARG A 372 -5.16 0.45 4.56
C ARG A 372 -5.40 0.45 3.07
N ILE A 373 -6.65 0.74 2.70
CA ILE A 373 -7.06 0.87 1.30
C ILE A 373 -6.16 1.88 0.58
N ASN A 374 -5.59 1.46 -0.54
CA ASN A 374 -4.62 2.22 -1.32
C ASN A 374 -5.18 2.78 -2.63
N TYR A 375 -6.42 2.47 -2.99
CA TYR A 375 -7.04 2.87 -4.24
C TYR A 375 -8.55 3.10 -4.09
N GLY A 376 -9.12 4.05 -4.83
CA GLY A 376 -10.55 4.35 -4.85
C GLY A 376 -11.04 5.37 -3.81
N GLY A 377 -12.36 5.57 -3.73
CA GLY A 377 -12.97 6.62 -2.91
C GLY A 377 -12.96 6.36 -1.39
N ASP A 378 -12.81 5.11 -0.97
CA ASP A 378 -12.88 4.69 0.45
C ASP A 378 -11.52 4.65 1.15
N MET A 379 -10.53 5.37 0.61
CA MET A 379 -9.17 5.45 1.14
C MET A 379 -9.07 6.03 2.56
N THR A 380 -10.08 6.75 3.07
CA THR A 380 -10.09 7.23 4.47
C THR A 380 -10.37 6.09 5.46
N ASP A 381 -9.49 5.09 5.44
CA ASP A 381 -9.68 3.76 6.01
C ASP A 381 -9.06 3.63 7.40
N ARG A 382 -9.59 4.39 8.38
CA ARG A 382 -9.19 4.24 9.79
C ARG A 382 -9.29 2.80 10.27
N LYS A 383 -8.29 2.30 10.99
CA LYS A 383 -8.23 0.91 11.46
C LYS A 383 -8.68 0.76 12.91
N GLY A 384 -9.17 -0.42 13.28
CA GLY A 384 -9.69 -0.71 14.62
C GLY A 384 -11.16 -1.09 14.64
N ILE A 385 -11.80 -0.87 15.79
CA ILE A 385 -13.23 -1.14 16.01
C ILE A 385 -13.97 0.10 16.50
N GLN A 386 -15.26 0.18 16.19
CA GLN A 386 -16.18 1.21 16.68
C GLN A 386 -17.57 0.66 16.93
N ASN A 387 -18.38 1.43 17.68
CA ASN A 387 -19.80 1.16 17.92
C ASN A 387 -20.05 -0.24 18.50
N VAL A 388 -19.29 -0.61 19.53
CA VAL A 388 -19.39 -1.91 20.18
C VAL A 388 -20.59 -1.94 21.14
N LYS A 389 -21.42 -2.97 21.02
CA LYS A 389 -22.64 -3.16 21.81
C LYS A 389 -22.72 -4.59 22.36
N ILE A 390 -23.28 -4.71 23.55
CA ILE A 390 -23.68 -5.98 24.16
C ILE A 390 -25.19 -5.96 24.34
N ASN A 391 -25.90 -6.94 23.77
CA ASN A 391 -27.36 -7.04 23.82
C ASN A 391 -28.07 -5.74 23.37
N GLY A 392 -27.51 -5.07 22.36
CA GLY A 392 -28.03 -3.80 21.81
C GLY A 392 -27.64 -2.54 22.58
N ALA A 393 -27.08 -2.64 23.79
CA ALA A 393 -26.61 -1.51 24.58
C ALA A 393 -25.12 -1.23 24.33
N THR A 394 -24.75 0.04 24.19
CA THR A 394 -23.35 0.45 24.05
C THR A 394 -22.58 0.10 25.34
N ILE A 395 -21.43 -0.54 25.18
CA ILE A 395 -20.51 -0.85 26.29
C ILE A 395 -19.42 0.22 26.37
N SER A 396 -19.10 0.66 27.59
CA SER A 396 -18.12 1.70 27.87
C SER A 396 -17.00 1.21 28.79
N GLY A 397 -15.96 2.03 28.95
CA GLY A 397 -14.81 1.72 29.81
C GLY A 397 -13.85 0.78 29.10
N TRP A 398 -13.10 1.34 28.16
CA TRP A 398 -12.15 0.62 27.32
C TRP A 398 -10.72 0.96 27.69
N THR A 399 -9.88 -0.06 27.82
CA THR A 399 -8.42 0.06 27.81
C THR A 399 -7.92 -0.47 26.47
N MET A 400 -7.15 0.33 25.74
CA MET A 400 -6.63 -0.03 24.41
C MET A 400 -5.11 -0.05 24.44
N LYS A 401 -4.54 -1.17 24.02
CA LYS A 401 -3.11 -1.42 24.07
C LYS A 401 -2.56 -1.63 22.66
N THR A 402 -1.61 -0.80 22.23
CA THR A 402 -1.02 -0.86 20.89
C THR A 402 0.14 -1.86 20.84
N LEU A 403 0.15 -2.70 19.81
CA LEU A 403 1.08 -3.82 19.64
C LEU A 403 1.72 -3.74 18.24
N PRO A 404 2.80 -2.96 18.07
CA PRO A 404 3.42 -2.73 16.77
C PRO A 404 4.16 -3.95 16.20
N MET A 405 4.48 -4.93 17.06
CA MET A 405 5.19 -6.17 16.71
C MET A 405 6.54 -5.95 16.02
N ASP A 406 7.26 -4.90 16.38
CA ASP A 406 8.54 -4.52 15.75
C ASP A 406 9.78 -4.95 16.55
N SER A 407 9.60 -5.66 17.68
CA SER A 407 10.70 -6.17 18.49
C SER A 407 10.33 -7.42 19.28
N THR A 408 11.26 -8.38 19.32
CA THR A 408 11.18 -9.58 20.18
C THR A 408 11.93 -9.40 21.50
N LEU A 409 12.45 -8.20 21.78
CA LEU A 409 13.17 -7.90 23.01
C LEU A 409 12.23 -8.03 24.22
N GLY A 410 12.70 -8.68 25.28
CA GLY A 410 11.93 -8.86 26.52
C GLY A 410 10.92 -10.02 26.49
N ILE A 411 10.74 -10.72 25.36
CA ILE A 411 9.86 -11.89 25.30
C ILE A 411 10.39 -12.99 26.25
N CYS A 412 9.52 -13.44 27.15
CA CYS A 412 9.75 -14.54 28.07
C CYS A 412 9.44 -15.87 27.38
N TRP A 413 10.46 -16.45 26.77
CA TRP A 413 10.36 -17.74 26.08
C TRP A 413 10.22 -18.92 27.04
N THR A 414 9.30 -19.83 26.74
CA THR A 414 9.10 -21.09 27.46
C THR A 414 9.43 -22.28 26.57
N ASN A 415 9.70 -23.46 27.16
CA ASN A 415 9.87 -24.71 26.42
C ASN A 415 8.53 -25.38 26.07
N THR A 416 7.40 -24.73 26.38
CA THR A 416 6.07 -25.20 26.01
C THR A 416 5.81 -24.85 24.55
N ILE A 417 5.19 -25.75 23.79
CA ILE A 417 4.75 -25.53 22.41
C ILE A 417 3.24 -25.81 22.36
N GLY A 418 2.52 -25.12 21.46
CA GLY A 418 1.11 -25.43 21.19
C GLY A 418 0.09 -24.66 22.03
N TYR A 419 0.38 -23.40 22.37
CA TYR A 419 -0.63 -22.51 22.94
C TYR A 419 -1.80 -22.33 21.97
N ASN A 420 -3.02 -22.30 22.52
CA ASN A 420 -4.23 -21.99 21.76
C ASN A 420 -4.45 -20.47 21.76
N GLY A 421 -3.91 -19.77 20.76
CA GLY A 421 -4.03 -18.33 20.58
C GLY A 421 -2.75 -17.66 20.04
N PRO A 422 -2.70 -16.32 19.97
CA PRO A 422 -1.59 -15.57 19.42
C PRO A 422 -0.31 -15.85 20.21
N THR A 423 0.69 -16.41 19.54
CA THR A 423 1.88 -16.98 20.16
C THR A 423 3.09 -16.72 19.29
N PHE A 424 4.17 -16.24 19.90
CA PHE A 424 5.47 -16.16 19.25
C PHE A 424 6.15 -17.53 19.30
N TYR A 425 6.81 -17.91 18.22
CA TYR A 425 7.58 -19.16 18.13
C TYR A 425 9.04 -18.86 17.82
N TYR A 426 9.95 -19.60 18.45
CA TYR A 426 11.39 -19.46 18.25
C TYR A 426 12.01 -20.82 17.91
N GLY A 427 12.83 -20.82 16.86
CA GLY A 427 13.59 -21.98 16.37
C GLY A 427 14.93 -21.51 15.83
N THR A 428 15.88 -22.44 15.75
CA THR A 428 17.26 -22.20 15.31
C THR A 428 17.68 -23.21 14.27
#